data_AF-A0A7V9G2I0-F1
#
_entry.id   AF-A0A7V9G2I0-F1
#
_cell.length_a   1.000
_cell.length_b   1.000
_cell.length_c   1.000
_cell.angle_alpha   90.00
_cell.angle_beta   90.00
_cell.angle_gamma   90.00
#
_symmetry.space_group_name_H-M   'P 1'
#
loop_
_entity.id
_entity.type
_entity.pdbx_description
1 polymer ?
#
loop_
_entity_poly.entity_id
_entity_poly.type
_entity_poly.pdbx_seq_one_letter_code
_entity_poly.pdbx_strand_id
1 'polypeptide(L)'
;MNILTDDHLIRGLDAICRAHRTNAFVDGHRGGALVSAYFFTREAMVEPGAAAAIRRIVDEQWLSTPLFAASVAEASRPDLLDHAITRLERSTDDLRVAGHDIILPILALKVFHVVPQAITATRIEGLCRLIDVFDSSPADTPGSPQDAPDPARPSDALAAMILLELLASIDRFAGHGQGWSGHLLTFGRAVIDLREMGHLGVARRAERAFRRYIARVRLGPLDGDQAQPDHLATDQRPHHAAYWQQRLSVPLGLGHALKYPYAFYDLVERAQDPELKARSMAKAYHFF
;
A
#
# COMPACT_ATOMS: atom_id res chain seq x y z
N MET A 1 6.96 -12.96 -19.33
CA MET A 1 8.34 -12.78 -18.84
C MET A 1 8.26 -11.78 -17.69
N ASN A 2 8.62 -12.16 -16.46
CA ASN A 2 8.52 -11.26 -15.29
C ASN A 2 9.62 -10.20 -15.40
N ILE A 3 9.23 -8.93 -15.60
CA ILE A 3 10.18 -7.86 -15.89
C ILE A 3 10.82 -7.30 -14.61
N LEU A 4 10.04 -7.12 -13.54
CA LEU A 4 10.58 -6.91 -12.20
C LEU A 4 10.97 -8.26 -11.59
N THR A 5 12.22 -8.32 -11.13
CA THR A 5 12.84 -9.54 -10.59
C THR A 5 12.71 -9.60 -9.07
N ASP A 6 13.04 -10.76 -8.49
CA ASP A 6 13.05 -10.94 -7.04
C ASP A 6 14.08 -10.00 -6.36
N ASP A 7 15.14 -9.59 -7.07
CA ASP A 7 16.04 -8.52 -6.58
C ASP A 7 15.26 -7.23 -6.32
N HIS A 8 14.39 -6.78 -7.23
CA HIS A 8 13.58 -5.57 -7.00
C HIS A 8 12.68 -5.71 -5.75
N LEU A 9 12.08 -6.88 -5.57
CA LEU A 9 11.26 -7.17 -4.39
C LEU A 9 12.09 -7.07 -3.10
N ILE A 10 13.26 -7.69 -3.09
CA ILE A 10 14.18 -7.67 -1.94
C ILE A 10 14.70 -6.27 -1.66
N ARG A 11 14.99 -5.46 -2.69
CA ARG A 11 15.43 -4.07 -2.53
C ARG A 11 14.30 -3.18 -1.97
N GLY A 12 13.05 -3.45 -2.35
CA GLY A 12 11.87 -2.81 -1.76
C GLY A 12 11.70 -3.16 -0.28
N LEU A 13 11.83 -4.46 0.07
CA LEU A 13 11.82 -4.92 1.46
C LEU A 13 12.94 -4.28 2.29
N ASP A 14 14.16 -4.26 1.75
CA ASP A 14 15.31 -3.64 2.39
C ASP A 14 15.06 -2.15 2.69
N ALA A 15 14.43 -1.42 1.76
CA ALA A 15 14.04 -0.03 1.97
C ALA A 15 13.01 0.12 3.10
N ILE A 16 11.98 -0.73 3.17
CA ILE A 16 11.00 -0.73 4.28
C ILE A 16 11.72 -0.96 5.62
N CYS A 17 12.53 -2.03 5.70
CA CYS A 17 13.24 -2.39 6.93
C CYS A 17 14.27 -1.33 7.38
N ARG A 18 14.74 -0.46 6.48
CA ARG A 18 15.68 0.63 6.82
C ARG A 18 15.00 1.99 7.05
N ALA A 19 13.74 2.16 6.69
CA ALA A 19 13.07 3.46 6.72
C ALA A 19 13.13 4.15 8.09
N HIS A 20 13.13 3.37 9.18
CA HIS A 20 13.27 3.90 10.55
C HIS A 20 14.58 4.67 10.81
N ARG A 21 15.61 4.50 9.98
CA ARG A 21 16.94 5.13 10.15
C ARG A 21 16.99 6.57 9.66
N THR A 22 16.05 6.96 8.80
CA THR A 22 16.06 8.24 8.10
C THR A 22 14.69 8.90 8.22
N ASN A 23 13.72 8.48 7.41
CA ASN A 23 12.36 8.97 7.47
C ASN A 23 11.38 7.79 7.30
N ALA A 24 10.87 7.29 8.43
CA ALA A 24 10.00 6.12 8.49
C ALA A 24 8.81 6.22 7.51
N PHE A 25 8.22 7.41 7.38
CA PHE A 25 7.13 7.66 6.46
C PHE A 25 7.61 7.68 5.01
N VAL A 26 8.44 8.66 4.62
CA VAL A 26 8.83 8.88 3.23
C VAL A 26 9.56 7.67 2.62
N ASP A 27 10.49 7.10 3.36
CA ASP A 27 11.31 6.00 2.85
C ASP A 27 10.56 4.66 2.91
N GLY A 28 9.70 4.50 3.92
CA GLY A 28 8.77 3.38 4.01
C GLY A 28 7.79 3.36 2.83
N HIS A 29 7.25 4.52 2.45
CA HIS A 29 6.44 4.70 1.24
C HIS A 29 7.16 4.23 -0.03
N ARG A 30 8.40 4.66 -0.22
CA ARG A 30 9.19 4.30 -1.41
C ARG A 30 9.47 2.79 -1.46
N GLY A 31 9.85 2.19 -0.33
CA GLY A 31 10.03 0.74 -0.23
C GLY A 31 8.73 -0.03 -0.52
N GLY A 32 7.63 0.36 0.12
CA GLY A 32 6.31 -0.23 -0.10
C GLY A 32 5.80 -0.08 -1.54
N ALA A 33 6.11 1.04 -2.20
CA ALA A 33 5.76 1.26 -3.59
C ALA A 33 6.53 0.33 -4.54
N LEU A 34 7.81 0.04 -4.29
CA LEU A 34 8.57 -0.93 -5.06
C LEU A 34 8.03 -2.35 -4.87
N VAL A 35 7.72 -2.74 -3.64
CA VAL A 35 7.07 -4.03 -3.35
C VAL A 35 5.73 -4.14 -4.09
N SER A 36 4.93 -3.07 -4.06
CA SER A 36 3.64 -3.03 -4.76
C SER A 36 3.80 -3.11 -6.28
N ALA A 37 4.81 -2.45 -6.86
CA ALA A 37 5.11 -2.52 -8.28
C ALA A 37 5.45 -3.95 -8.74
N TYR A 38 6.22 -4.69 -7.93
CA TYR A 38 6.53 -6.08 -8.19
C TYR A 38 5.26 -6.94 -8.27
N PHE A 39 4.37 -6.83 -7.29
CA PHE A 39 3.11 -7.60 -7.31
C PHE A 39 2.18 -7.14 -8.42
N PHE A 40 2.04 -5.82 -8.64
CA PHE A 40 1.22 -5.26 -9.71
C PHE A 40 1.59 -5.80 -11.09
N THR A 41 2.89 -5.82 -11.42
CA THR A 41 3.35 -6.32 -12.73
C THR A 41 3.24 -7.83 -12.91
N ARG A 42 2.92 -8.58 -11.85
CA ARG A 42 2.69 -10.03 -11.89
C ARG A 42 1.22 -10.42 -11.80
N GLU A 43 0.43 -9.67 -11.04
CA GLU A 43 -0.94 -10.05 -10.66
C GLU A 43 -2.01 -9.34 -11.49
N ALA A 44 -1.74 -8.15 -12.04
CA ALA A 44 -2.76 -7.29 -12.63
C ALA A 44 -2.77 -7.25 -14.18
N MET A 45 -2.29 -8.30 -14.85
CA MET A 45 -2.28 -8.43 -16.32
C MET A 45 -1.75 -7.18 -17.05
N VAL A 46 -0.59 -6.70 -16.63
CA VAL A 46 0.04 -5.49 -17.16
C VAL A 46 0.69 -5.77 -18.52
N GLU A 47 0.55 -4.84 -19.48
CA GLU A 47 1.22 -4.94 -20.77
C GLU A 47 2.75 -5.06 -20.59
N PRO A 48 3.45 -5.87 -21.41
CA PRO A 48 4.90 -5.99 -21.31
C PRO A 48 5.63 -4.64 -21.42
N GLY A 49 5.14 -3.73 -22.26
CA GLY A 49 5.69 -2.38 -22.39
C GLY A 49 5.51 -1.51 -21.14
N ALA A 50 4.40 -1.67 -20.41
CA ALA A 50 4.17 -1.00 -19.14
C ALA A 50 5.10 -1.52 -18.05
N ALA A 51 5.24 -2.85 -17.91
CA ALA A 51 6.15 -3.44 -16.94
C ALA A 51 7.63 -3.07 -17.21
N ALA A 52 8.03 -2.98 -18.49
CA ALA A 52 9.36 -2.48 -18.89
C ALA A 52 9.58 -1.01 -18.50
N ALA A 53 8.57 -0.16 -18.73
CA ALA A 53 8.65 1.25 -18.34
C ALA A 53 8.70 1.41 -16.82
N ILE A 54 7.89 0.68 -16.04
CA ILE A 54 7.93 0.70 -14.58
C ILE A 54 9.32 0.36 -14.06
N ARG A 55 9.90 -0.75 -14.55
CA ARG A 55 11.25 -1.16 -14.18
C ARG A 55 12.25 -0.05 -14.45
N ARG A 56 12.25 0.49 -15.67
CA ARG A 56 13.18 1.55 -16.07
C ARG A 56 13.09 2.76 -15.11
N ILE A 57 11.88 3.21 -14.80
CA ILE A 57 11.67 4.36 -13.90
C ILE A 57 12.22 4.07 -12.51
N VAL A 58 11.93 2.89 -11.95
CA VAL A 58 12.41 2.47 -10.63
C VAL A 58 13.94 2.34 -10.61
N ASP A 59 14.53 1.71 -11.62
CA ASP A 59 15.97 1.50 -11.74
C ASP A 59 16.70 2.85 -11.79
N GLU A 60 16.21 3.78 -12.61
CA GLU A 60 16.81 5.10 -12.81
C GLU A 60 16.63 6.02 -11.59
N GLN A 61 15.43 6.08 -11.01
CA GLN A 61 15.10 7.06 -9.98
C GLN A 61 15.38 6.59 -8.54
N TRP A 62 15.34 5.28 -8.26
CA TRP A 62 15.36 4.76 -6.89
C TRP A 62 16.49 3.77 -6.60
N LEU A 63 16.72 2.77 -7.44
CA LEU A 63 17.66 1.66 -7.10
C LEU A 63 19.11 2.09 -6.92
N SER A 64 19.49 3.24 -7.50
CA SER A 64 20.81 3.86 -7.34
C SER A 64 21.00 4.56 -5.99
N THR A 65 19.93 4.78 -5.23
CA THR A 65 19.98 5.51 -3.96
C THR A 65 20.39 4.61 -2.78
N PRO A 66 21.01 5.17 -1.71
CA PRO A 66 21.40 4.39 -0.53
C PRO A 66 20.25 3.65 0.16
N LEU A 67 19.03 4.20 0.08
CA LEU A 67 17.83 3.57 0.67
C LEU A 67 17.61 2.16 0.10
N PHE A 68 17.79 2.02 -1.21
CA PHE A 68 17.61 0.78 -1.95
C PHE A 68 18.93 0.05 -2.18
N ALA A 69 20.00 0.28 -1.40
CA ALA A 69 21.21 -0.54 -1.49
C ALA A 69 20.90 -2.01 -1.11
N ALA A 70 21.65 -2.98 -1.62
CA ALA A 70 21.52 -4.36 -1.14
C ALA A 70 21.91 -4.45 0.34
N SER A 71 21.14 -5.18 1.13
CA SER A 71 21.59 -5.57 2.48
C SER A 71 22.78 -6.52 2.38
N VAL A 72 23.59 -6.55 3.45
CA VAL A 72 24.62 -7.58 3.62
C VAL A 72 23.95 -8.94 3.62
N ALA A 73 24.58 -9.92 2.97
CA ALA A 73 24.09 -11.29 2.96
C ALA A 73 24.09 -11.85 4.39
N GLU A 74 22.94 -12.35 4.82
CA GLU A 74 22.72 -12.94 6.14
C GLU A 74 21.98 -14.27 5.99
N ALA A 75 22.22 -15.19 6.92
CA ALA A 75 21.47 -16.43 6.97
C ALA A 75 19.99 -16.17 7.27
N SER A 76 19.10 -16.93 6.62
CA SER A 76 17.68 -16.88 6.94
C SER A 76 17.44 -17.37 8.38
N ARG A 77 16.53 -16.68 9.07
CA ARG A 77 16.10 -16.93 10.45
C ARG A 77 14.57 -16.87 10.55
N PRO A 78 13.84 -17.84 9.96
CA PRO A 78 12.37 -17.84 9.94
C PRO A 78 11.74 -17.76 11.33
N ASP A 79 12.44 -18.28 12.35
CA ASP A 79 12.04 -18.24 13.76
C ASP A 79 11.85 -16.82 14.31
N LEU A 80 12.45 -15.81 13.68
CA LEU A 80 12.32 -14.42 14.12
C LEU A 80 11.04 -13.74 13.62
N LEU A 81 10.31 -14.33 12.67
CA LEU A 81 9.11 -13.71 12.09
C LEU A 81 8.03 -13.45 13.16
N ASP A 82 7.89 -14.36 14.12
CA ASP A 82 6.93 -14.24 15.23
C ASP A 82 7.18 -13.00 16.09
N HIS A 83 8.43 -12.52 16.16
CA HIS A 83 8.74 -11.26 16.86
C HIS A 83 8.09 -10.06 16.17
N ALA A 84 8.19 -9.98 14.83
CA ALA A 84 7.58 -8.89 14.05
C ALA A 84 6.05 -8.97 14.09
N ILE A 85 5.48 -10.17 13.99
CA ILE A 85 4.02 -10.38 14.09
C ILE A 85 3.51 -9.97 15.47
N THR A 86 4.19 -10.39 16.55
CA THR A 86 3.81 -10.03 17.93
C THR A 86 3.90 -8.52 18.17
N ARG A 87 4.93 -7.86 17.62
CA ARG A 87 5.08 -6.39 17.68
C ARG A 87 3.92 -5.71 16.97
N LEU A 88 3.65 -6.10 15.74
CA LEU A 88 2.55 -5.54 14.94
C LEU A 88 1.21 -5.77 15.63
N GLU A 89 0.96 -6.97 16.16
CA GLU A 89 -0.28 -7.26 16.87
C GLU A 89 -0.52 -6.27 18.03
N ARG A 90 0.53 -5.91 18.78
CA ARG A 90 0.41 -4.97 19.91
C ARG A 90 0.16 -3.52 19.48
N SER A 91 0.58 -3.12 18.28
CA SER A 91 0.48 -1.74 17.79
C SER A 91 -0.73 -1.45 16.89
N THR A 92 -1.53 -2.47 16.54
CA THR A 92 -2.52 -2.38 15.43
C THR A 92 -3.96 -2.04 15.87
N ASP A 93 -4.18 -1.53 17.08
CA ASP A 93 -5.56 -1.28 17.59
C ASP A 93 -6.13 0.11 17.26
N ASP A 94 -5.27 1.07 16.98
CA ASP A 94 -5.65 2.43 16.61
C ASP A 94 -5.21 2.76 15.18
N LEU A 95 -5.74 3.87 14.67
CA LEU A 95 -5.28 4.44 13.41
C LEU A 95 -4.11 5.40 13.68
N ARG A 96 -2.97 5.17 13.04
CA ARG A 96 -1.82 6.09 13.07
C ARG A 96 -1.29 6.36 11.68
N VAL A 97 -0.73 7.54 11.49
CA VAL A 97 0.05 7.91 10.30
C VAL A 97 -0.72 7.58 9.01
N ALA A 98 -2.01 7.88 8.96
CA ALA A 98 -2.91 7.57 7.85
C ALA A 98 -2.90 6.08 7.41
N GLY A 99 -2.69 5.16 8.36
CA GLY A 99 -2.71 3.71 8.14
C GLY A 99 -1.36 3.11 7.71
N HIS A 100 -0.29 3.91 7.64
CA HIS A 100 1.04 3.40 7.26
C HIS A 100 1.70 2.52 8.33
N ASP A 101 1.27 2.69 9.58
CA ASP A 101 1.54 1.79 10.70
C ASP A 101 1.15 0.34 10.42
N ILE A 102 0.17 0.13 9.53
CA ILE A 102 -0.36 -1.18 9.16
C ILE A 102 0.07 -1.56 7.74
N ILE A 103 -0.10 -0.66 6.76
CA ILE A 103 0.19 -0.93 5.34
C ILE A 103 1.64 -1.38 5.13
N LEU A 104 2.61 -0.64 5.69
CA LEU A 104 4.02 -0.88 5.40
C LEU A 104 4.54 -2.18 6.05
N PRO A 105 4.25 -2.47 7.33
CA PRO A 105 4.62 -3.76 7.90
C PRO A 105 3.99 -4.94 7.18
N ILE A 106 2.73 -4.85 6.76
CA ILE A 106 2.06 -5.95 6.06
C ILE A 106 2.70 -6.21 4.69
N LEU A 107 3.10 -5.17 3.95
CA LEU A 107 3.86 -5.36 2.70
C LEU A 107 5.17 -6.12 2.96
N ALA A 108 5.89 -5.81 4.04
CA ALA A 108 7.09 -6.57 4.41
C ALA A 108 6.78 -8.02 4.80
N LEU A 109 5.73 -8.27 5.59
CA LEU A 109 5.26 -9.62 5.92
C LEU A 109 4.89 -10.41 4.66
N LYS A 110 4.24 -9.77 3.69
CA LYS A 110 3.92 -10.37 2.40
C LYS A 110 5.17 -10.78 1.64
N VAL A 111 6.24 -9.96 1.64
CA VAL A 111 7.52 -10.37 1.05
C VAL A 111 8.10 -11.58 1.77
N PHE A 112 8.09 -11.61 3.10
CA PHE A 112 8.57 -12.78 3.86
C PHE A 112 7.76 -14.05 3.58
N HIS A 113 6.45 -13.92 3.35
CA HIS A 113 5.59 -15.04 3.00
C HIS A 113 5.99 -15.65 1.64
N VAL A 114 6.27 -14.82 0.63
CA VAL A 114 6.64 -15.31 -0.72
C VAL A 114 8.13 -15.61 -0.89
N VAL A 115 9.01 -14.99 -0.08
CA VAL A 115 10.44 -15.26 -0.02
C VAL A 115 10.88 -15.50 1.44
N PRO A 116 10.63 -16.68 2.03
CA PRO A 116 11.01 -16.97 3.41
C PRO A 116 12.52 -16.82 3.69
N GLN A 117 13.36 -17.03 2.67
CA GLN A 117 14.80 -16.82 2.77
C GLN A 117 15.19 -15.36 3.00
N ALA A 118 14.29 -14.41 2.75
CA ALA A 118 14.51 -13.01 3.03
C ALA A 118 14.39 -12.67 4.52
N ILE A 119 13.84 -13.56 5.35
CA ILE A 119 13.73 -13.36 6.80
C ILE A 119 15.12 -13.43 7.41
N THR A 120 15.75 -12.30 7.67
CA THR A 120 17.06 -12.22 8.35
C THR A 120 16.96 -11.41 9.63
N ALA A 121 17.95 -11.54 10.51
CA ALA A 121 17.99 -10.80 11.77
C ALA A 121 17.89 -9.28 11.54
N THR A 122 18.68 -8.74 10.61
CA THR A 122 18.67 -7.30 10.30
C THR A 122 17.34 -6.81 9.76
N ARG A 123 16.68 -7.59 8.89
CA ARG A 123 15.38 -7.18 8.31
C ARG A 123 14.26 -7.23 9.33
N ILE A 124 14.21 -8.28 10.16
CA ILE A 124 13.22 -8.38 11.23
C ILE A 124 13.43 -7.28 12.26
N GLU A 125 14.67 -7.04 12.69
CA GLU A 125 14.96 -5.93 13.61
C GLU A 125 14.54 -4.58 13.01
N GLY A 126 14.88 -4.34 11.75
CA GLY A 126 14.52 -3.12 11.05
C GLY A 126 13.02 -2.91 10.90
N LEU A 127 12.27 -3.99 10.63
CA LEU A 127 10.81 -3.96 10.62
C LEU A 127 10.22 -3.69 12.01
N CYS A 128 10.74 -4.34 13.06
CA CYS A 128 10.32 -4.06 14.44
C CYS A 128 10.54 -2.59 14.81
N ARG A 129 11.69 -2.03 14.47
CA ARG A 129 11.99 -0.61 14.71
C ARG A 129 11.07 0.33 13.94
N LEU A 130 10.69 -0.02 12.71
CA LEU A 130 9.70 0.75 11.94
C LEU A 130 8.34 0.75 12.64
N ILE A 131 7.88 -0.42 13.09
CA ILE A 131 6.62 -0.55 13.85
C ILE A 131 6.68 0.31 15.11
N ASP A 132 7.77 0.25 15.88
CA ASP A 132 7.92 1.02 17.13
C ASP A 132 7.87 2.54 16.88
N VAL A 133 8.44 3.03 15.77
CA VAL A 133 8.37 4.46 15.38
C VAL A 133 6.92 4.90 15.13
N PHE A 134 6.14 4.08 14.42
CA PHE A 134 4.74 4.40 14.14
C PHE A 134 3.85 4.24 15.37
N ASP A 135 4.08 3.22 16.20
CA ASP A 135 3.34 3.01 17.45
C ASP A 135 3.49 4.19 18.42
N SER A 136 4.69 4.80 18.44
CA SER A 136 5.00 5.99 19.22
C SER A 136 4.41 7.29 18.64
N SER A 137 3.85 7.26 17.43
CA SER A 137 3.24 8.43 16.81
C SER A 137 1.85 8.69 17.40
N PRO A 138 1.40 9.95 17.48
CA PRO A 138 0.04 10.26 17.91
C PRO A 138 -0.99 9.53 17.05
N ALA A 139 -2.10 9.13 17.68
CA ALA A 139 -3.26 8.65 16.94
C ALA A 139 -3.75 9.72 15.96
N ASP A 140 -4.15 9.30 14.77
CA ASP A 140 -4.89 10.20 13.88
C ASP A 140 -6.24 10.51 14.50
N THR A 141 -6.74 11.73 14.31
CA THR A 141 -8.09 12.12 14.73
C THR A 141 -9.11 11.24 14.00
N PRO A 142 -9.78 10.28 14.65
CA PRO A 142 -10.72 9.41 13.96
C PRO A 142 -12.08 10.14 13.83
N GLY A 143 -12.82 9.86 12.76
CA GLY A 143 -14.27 10.05 12.79
C GLY A 143 -14.93 9.06 13.75
N SER A 144 -16.22 9.24 14.06
CA SER A 144 -16.96 8.22 14.83
C SER A 144 -17.06 6.92 14.03
N PRO A 145 -16.53 5.78 14.54
CA PRO A 145 -16.58 4.51 13.83
C PRO A 145 -17.96 3.85 13.87
N GLN A 146 -18.91 4.38 14.65
CA GLN A 146 -20.24 3.78 14.83
C GLN A 146 -20.96 3.62 13.48
N ASP A 147 -20.90 4.64 12.63
CA ASP A 147 -21.58 4.64 11.33
C ASP A 147 -20.74 4.01 10.21
N ALA A 148 -19.46 3.73 10.45
CA ALA A 148 -18.58 3.11 9.47
C ALA A 148 -18.88 1.61 9.31
N PRO A 149 -18.87 1.09 8.06
CA PRO A 149 -19.16 -0.31 7.78
C PRO A 149 -18.13 -1.22 8.43
N ASP A 150 -18.55 -2.40 8.87
CA ASP A 150 -17.67 -3.38 9.50
C ASP A 150 -16.77 -4.09 8.47
N PRO A 151 -15.43 -3.98 8.53
CA PRO A 151 -14.54 -4.68 7.61
C PRO A 151 -14.49 -6.20 7.83
N ALA A 152 -15.02 -6.71 8.95
CA ALA A 152 -15.08 -8.15 9.26
C ALA A 152 -16.13 -8.89 8.41
N ARG A 153 -15.82 -9.07 7.12
CA ARG A 153 -16.66 -9.74 6.11
C ARG A 153 -15.81 -10.56 5.13
N PRO A 154 -16.37 -11.49 4.35
CA PRO A 154 -15.65 -12.21 3.30
C PRO A 154 -14.88 -11.29 2.33
N SER A 155 -13.78 -11.77 1.75
CA SER A 155 -12.82 -10.93 1.01
C SER A 155 -13.40 -10.24 -0.23
N ASP A 156 -14.32 -10.89 -0.93
CA ASP A 156 -15.12 -10.33 -2.04
C ASP A 156 -16.03 -9.18 -1.56
N ALA A 157 -16.78 -9.39 -0.48
CA ALA A 157 -17.64 -8.39 0.13
C ALA A 157 -16.83 -7.23 0.74
N LEU A 158 -15.63 -7.50 1.25
CA LEU A 158 -14.69 -6.47 1.73
C LEU A 158 -14.18 -5.63 0.56
N ALA A 159 -13.78 -6.28 -0.53
CA ALA A 159 -13.33 -5.57 -1.73
C ALA A 159 -14.43 -4.66 -2.29
N ALA A 160 -15.66 -5.15 -2.41
CA ALA A 160 -16.80 -4.34 -2.83
C ALA A 160 -17.05 -3.14 -1.90
N MET A 161 -16.98 -3.36 -0.58
CA MET A 161 -17.13 -2.27 0.40
C MET A 161 -16.04 -1.20 0.25
N ILE A 162 -14.78 -1.60 0.09
CA ILE A 162 -13.66 -0.67 -0.10
C ILE A 162 -13.86 0.18 -1.36
N LEU A 163 -14.27 -0.44 -2.47
CA LEU A 163 -14.52 0.27 -3.73
C LEU A 163 -15.71 1.24 -3.62
N LEU A 164 -16.76 0.89 -2.88
CA LEU A 164 -17.87 1.80 -2.61
C LEU A 164 -17.45 3.01 -1.75
N GLU A 165 -16.68 2.78 -0.69
CA GLU A 165 -16.14 3.87 0.12
C GLU A 165 -15.18 4.76 -0.68
N LEU A 166 -14.35 4.18 -1.55
CA LEU A 166 -13.48 4.91 -2.47
C LEU A 166 -14.30 5.80 -3.42
N LEU A 167 -15.33 5.25 -4.07
CA LEU A 167 -16.16 6.01 -5.01
C LEU A 167 -16.83 7.21 -4.33
N ALA A 168 -17.29 7.02 -3.08
CA ALA A 168 -17.88 8.09 -2.28
C ALA A 168 -16.83 9.09 -1.78
N SER A 169 -15.61 8.63 -1.46
CA SER A 169 -14.54 9.51 -0.98
C SER A 169 -14.01 10.42 -2.08
N ILE A 170 -13.95 9.97 -3.33
CA ILE A 170 -13.55 10.79 -4.47
C ILE A 170 -14.40 12.06 -4.56
N ASP A 171 -15.73 11.91 -4.46
CA ASP A 171 -16.65 13.04 -4.52
C ASP A 171 -16.51 13.94 -3.29
N ARG A 172 -16.29 13.34 -2.11
CA ARG A 172 -16.12 14.08 -0.85
C ARG A 172 -14.85 14.92 -0.81
N PHE A 173 -13.77 14.45 -1.44
CA PHE A 173 -12.46 15.11 -1.48
C PHE A 173 -12.20 15.90 -2.77
N ALA A 174 -13.24 16.17 -3.58
CA ALA A 174 -13.10 16.98 -4.79
C ALA A 174 -12.36 18.30 -4.50
N GLY A 175 -11.32 18.59 -5.28
CA GLY A 175 -10.46 19.77 -5.12
C GLY A 175 -9.48 19.76 -3.93
N HIS A 176 -9.34 18.64 -3.20
CA HIS A 176 -8.44 18.51 -2.04
C HIS A 176 -7.44 17.35 -2.16
N GLY A 177 -7.28 16.81 -3.38
CA GLY A 177 -6.43 15.66 -3.65
C GLY A 177 -6.99 14.35 -3.08
N GLN A 178 -6.40 13.23 -3.52
CA GLN A 178 -6.95 11.89 -3.27
C GLN A 178 -6.02 11.05 -2.38
N GLY A 179 -5.27 11.69 -1.49
CA GLY A 179 -4.38 11.03 -0.53
C GLY A 179 -5.15 10.05 0.36
N TRP A 180 -6.14 10.55 1.10
CA TRP A 180 -7.00 9.72 1.96
C TRP A 180 -7.81 8.68 1.16
N SER A 181 -8.38 9.07 0.02
CA SER A 181 -9.12 8.16 -0.87
C SER A 181 -8.26 7.00 -1.35
N GLY A 182 -7.04 7.26 -1.86
CA GLY A 182 -6.17 6.21 -2.37
C GLY A 182 -5.64 5.25 -1.30
N HIS A 183 -5.58 5.69 -0.03
CA HIS A 183 -5.13 4.83 1.06
C HIS A 183 -6.22 3.89 1.58
N LEU A 184 -7.51 4.13 1.27
CA LEU A 184 -8.55 3.11 1.40
C LEU A 184 -8.15 1.82 0.65
N LEU A 185 -7.60 1.99 -0.56
CA LEU A 185 -7.17 0.87 -1.40
C LEU A 185 -6.04 0.08 -0.73
N THR A 186 -4.97 0.76 -0.36
CA THR A 186 -3.77 0.09 0.15
C THR A 186 -3.98 -0.49 1.54
N PHE A 187 -4.74 0.19 2.41
CA PHE A 187 -5.10 -0.34 3.73
C PHE A 187 -6.04 -1.54 3.57
N GLY A 188 -7.12 -1.40 2.80
CA GLY A 188 -8.06 -2.49 2.56
C GLY A 188 -7.40 -3.74 1.98
N ARG A 189 -6.49 -3.57 1.02
CA ARG A 189 -5.67 -4.66 0.46
C ARG A 189 -4.77 -5.31 1.52
N ALA A 190 -4.15 -4.51 2.39
CA ALA A 190 -3.31 -5.03 3.47
C ALA A 190 -4.11 -5.88 4.48
N VAL A 191 -5.35 -5.51 4.80
CA VAL A 191 -6.25 -6.34 5.63
C VAL A 191 -6.52 -7.69 4.97
N ILE A 192 -6.76 -7.71 3.66
CA ILE A 192 -6.95 -8.96 2.89
C ILE A 192 -5.66 -9.79 2.90
N ASP A 193 -4.50 -9.18 2.67
CA ASP A 193 -3.18 -9.85 2.72
C ASP A 193 -2.95 -10.54 4.07
N LEU A 194 -3.26 -9.88 5.20
CA LEU A 194 -3.14 -10.51 6.52
C LEU A 194 -4.00 -11.77 6.66
N ARG A 195 -5.22 -11.75 6.12
CA ARG A 195 -6.11 -12.92 6.17
C ARG A 195 -5.59 -14.06 5.29
N GLU A 196 -5.16 -13.74 4.08
CA GLU A 196 -4.63 -14.72 3.12
C GLU A 196 -3.32 -15.36 3.61
N MET A 197 -2.48 -14.61 4.32
CA MET A 197 -1.27 -15.14 4.99
C MET A 197 -1.57 -15.91 6.28
N GLY A 198 -2.83 -15.95 6.74
CA GLY A 198 -3.25 -16.68 7.94
C GLY A 198 -3.03 -15.94 9.27
N HIS A 199 -2.64 -14.66 9.24
CA HIS A 199 -2.42 -13.83 10.44
C HIS A 199 -3.73 -13.26 11.00
N LEU A 200 -4.70 -14.13 11.31
CA LEU A 200 -6.08 -13.76 11.66
C LEU A 200 -6.19 -12.89 12.92
N GLY A 201 -5.28 -13.07 13.89
CA GLY A 201 -5.22 -12.24 15.09
C GLY A 201 -4.96 -10.77 14.76
N VAL A 202 -3.90 -10.53 13.97
CA VAL A 202 -3.54 -9.19 13.49
C VAL A 202 -4.61 -8.64 12.56
N ALA A 203 -5.17 -9.46 11.66
CA ALA A 203 -6.22 -9.05 10.74
C ALA A 203 -7.43 -8.43 11.47
N ARG A 204 -7.90 -9.07 12.56
CA ARG A 204 -9.01 -8.55 13.37
C ARG A 204 -8.70 -7.21 14.03
N ARG A 205 -7.44 -6.93 14.37
CA ARG A 205 -7.04 -5.62 14.91
C ARG A 205 -6.99 -4.58 13.79
N ALA A 206 -6.39 -4.95 12.65
CA ALA A 206 -6.28 -4.10 11.48
C ALA A 206 -7.66 -3.71 10.93
N GLU A 207 -8.65 -4.60 11.01
CA GLU A 207 -10.05 -4.31 10.68
C GLU A 207 -10.64 -3.20 11.58
N ARG A 208 -10.32 -3.17 12.88
CA ARG A 208 -10.76 -2.09 13.78
C ARG A 208 -10.11 -0.77 13.41
N ALA A 209 -8.80 -0.76 13.18
CA ALA A 209 -8.08 0.42 12.72
C ALA A 209 -8.59 0.89 11.35
N PHE A 210 -8.89 -0.03 10.43
CA PHE A 210 -9.44 0.30 9.12
C PHE A 210 -10.85 0.88 9.22
N ARG A 211 -11.68 0.40 10.14
CA ARG A 211 -12.99 1.01 10.41
C ARG A 211 -12.86 2.45 10.88
N ARG A 212 -11.87 2.76 11.72
CA ARG A 212 -11.54 4.15 12.11
C ARG A 212 -11.03 4.97 10.91
N TYR A 213 -10.25 4.35 10.02
CA TYR A 213 -9.80 4.98 8.78
C TYR A 213 -10.98 5.40 7.90
N ILE A 214 -11.93 4.49 7.65
CA ILE A 214 -13.15 4.78 6.89
C ILE A 214 -13.94 5.92 7.56
N ALA A 215 -14.05 5.90 8.89
CA ALA A 215 -14.69 6.99 9.63
C ALA A 215 -13.98 8.35 9.42
N ARG A 216 -12.64 8.39 9.44
CA ARG A 216 -11.86 9.60 9.14
C ARG A 216 -12.06 10.07 7.71
N VAL A 217 -12.06 9.17 6.72
CA VAL A 217 -12.32 9.50 5.31
C VAL A 217 -13.72 10.06 5.11
N ARG A 218 -14.71 9.60 5.89
CA ARG A 218 -16.09 10.10 5.82
C ARG A 218 -16.27 11.53 6.32
N LEU A 219 -15.34 12.05 7.12
CA LEU A 219 -15.33 13.48 7.49
C LEU A 219 -15.03 14.39 6.29
N GLY A 220 -14.35 13.87 5.26
CA GLY A 220 -13.88 14.69 4.14
C GLY A 220 -12.68 15.56 4.50
N PRO A 221 -12.44 16.61 3.70
CA PRO A 221 -11.47 17.66 4.04
C PRO A 221 -11.83 18.31 5.38
N LEU A 222 -10.82 18.54 6.22
CA LEU A 222 -10.95 19.27 7.48
C LEU A 222 -10.48 20.72 7.31
N ASP A 223 -10.83 21.56 8.28
CA ASP A 223 -10.37 22.95 8.32
C ASP A 223 -8.84 23.01 8.27
N GLY A 224 -8.32 23.75 7.29
CA GLY A 224 -6.88 23.90 7.07
C GLY A 224 -6.26 22.88 6.10
N ASP A 225 -7.02 21.89 5.63
CA ASP A 225 -6.56 21.02 4.54
C ASP A 225 -6.32 21.85 3.27
N GLN A 226 -5.16 21.62 2.64
CA GLN A 226 -4.77 22.37 1.44
C GLN A 226 -5.56 21.91 0.22
N ALA A 227 -6.12 22.86 -0.52
CA ALA A 227 -6.70 22.59 -1.82
C ALA A 227 -5.63 22.06 -2.78
N GLN A 228 -5.96 20.99 -3.51
CA GLN A 228 -5.12 20.39 -4.52
C GLN A 228 -5.98 20.01 -5.72
N PRO A 229 -5.61 20.43 -6.95
CA PRO A 229 -6.42 20.15 -8.12
C PRO A 229 -6.57 18.65 -8.34
N ASP A 230 -7.78 18.25 -8.73
CA ASP A 230 -8.04 16.87 -9.16
C ASP A 230 -7.27 16.55 -10.44
N HIS A 231 -7.00 15.26 -10.62
CA HIS A 231 -6.45 14.75 -11.87
C HIS A 231 -7.41 15.02 -13.03
N LEU A 232 -6.86 15.40 -14.18
CA LEU A 232 -7.65 15.54 -15.40
C LEU A 232 -8.16 14.18 -15.85
N ALA A 233 -9.40 14.15 -16.35
CA ALA A 233 -9.99 12.95 -16.92
C ALA A 233 -9.12 12.43 -18.07
N THR A 234 -8.86 11.12 -18.06
CA THR A 234 -8.05 10.44 -19.08
C THR A 234 -8.47 8.98 -19.17
N ASP A 235 -8.31 8.38 -20.36
CA ASP A 235 -8.49 6.94 -20.59
C ASP A 235 -7.17 6.16 -20.42
N GLN A 236 -6.07 6.85 -20.12
CA GLN A 236 -4.81 6.18 -19.82
C GLN A 236 -4.89 5.43 -18.49
N ARG A 237 -4.31 4.24 -18.46
CA ARG A 237 -4.41 3.34 -17.32
C ARG A 237 -3.06 2.70 -17.01
N PRO A 238 -2.75 2.44 -15.73
CA PRO A 238 -1.50 1.78 -15.32
C PRO A 238 -1.21 0.40 -15.94
N HIS A 239 -2.20 -0.30 -16.52
CA HIS A 239 -1.96 -1.54 -17.25
C HIS A 239 -1.40 -1.31 -18.66
N HIS A 240 -1.54 -0.10 -19.21
CA HIS A 240 -1.11 0.27 -20.56
C HIS A 240 0.26 0.94 -20.57
N ALA A 241 1.09 0.61 -21.57
CA ALA A 241 2.41 1.21 -21.72
C ALA A 241 2.35 2.74 -21.88
N ALA A 242 1.33 3.24 -22.59
CA ALA A 242 1.15 4.67 -22.85
C ALA A 242 1.11 5.53 -21.58
N TYR A 243 0.49 5.03 -20.50
CA TYR A 243 0.43 5.72 -19.21
C TYR A 243 1.84 5.92 -18.61
N TRP A 244 2.70 4.89 -18.71
CA TRP A 244 4.05 4.93 -18.14
C TRP A 244 5.04 5.68 -19.00
N GLN A 245 4.86 5.71 -20.32
CA GLN A 245 5.71 6.50 -21.22
C GLN A 245 5.68 8.00 -20.86
N GLN A 246 4.50 8.51 -20.49
CA GLN A 246 4.36 9.91 -20.04
C GLN A 246 5.02 10.18 -18.69
N ARG A 247 5.36 9.14 -17.93
CA ARG A 247 5.93 9.23 -16.59
C ARG A 247 7.42 8.98 -16.54
N LEU A 248 8.07 8.64 -17.66
CA LEU A 248 9.51 8.38 -17.71
C LEU A 248 10.34 9.57 -17.16
N SER A 249 9.89 10.80 -17.40
CA SER A 249 10.55 12.02 -16.94
C SER A 249 9.94 12.64 -15.68
N VAL A 250 8.91 12.02 -15.11
CA VAL A 250 8.20 12.55 -13.93
C VAL A 250 8.73 11.85 -12.68
N PRO A 251 9.10 12.59 -11.61
CA PRO A 251 9.53 11.96 -10.36
C PRO A 251 8.42 11.08 -9.76
N LEU A 252 8.77 9.86 -9.34
CA LEU A 252 7.83 8.95 -8.68
C LEU A 252 7.34 9.45 -7.31
N GLY A 253 8.03 10.41 -6.70
CA GLY A 253 7.67 10.97 -5.38
C GLY A 253 7.60 9.89 -4.31
N LEU A 254 6.44 9.77 -3.65
CA LEU A 254 6.12 8.73 -2.66
C LEU A 254 5.66 7.40 -3.28
N GLY A 255 5.65 7.27 -4.60
CA GLY A 255 5.31 6.02 -5.29
C GLY A 255 3.81 5.69 -5.36
N HIS A 256 2.93 6.68 -5.19
CA HIS A 256 1.47 6.48 -5.25
C HIS A 256 1.03 5.88 -6.59
N ALA A 257 1.66 6.30 -7.69
CA ALA A 257 1.43 5.77 -9.03
C ALA A 257 1.73 4.26 -9.16
N LEU A 258 2.42 3.63 -8.20
CA LEU A 258 2.72 2.20 -8.17
C LEU A 258 1.83 1.43 -7.19
N LYS A 259 1.64 1.95 -5.97
CA LYS A 259 0.89 1.24 -4.91
C LYS A 259 -0.62 1.29 -5.08
N TYR A 260 -1.18 2.39 -5.59
CA TYR A 260 -2.62 2.46 -5.78
C TYR A 260 -3.09 1.52 -6.90
N PRO A 261 -2.43 1.40 -8.07
CA PRO A 261 -2.87 0.46 -9.09
C PRO A 261 -2.84 -0.96 -8.59
N TYR A 262 -1.77 -1.31 -7.85
CA TYR A 262 -1.63 -2.63 -7.26
C TYR A 262 -2.89 -3.04 -6.48
N ALA A 263 -3.30 -2.23 -5.50
CA ALA A 263 -4.46 -2.52 -4.69
C ALA A 263 -5.77 -2.38 -5.47
N PHE A 264 -5.91 -1.36 -6.32
CA PHE A 264 -7.15 -1.09 -7.06
C PHE A 264 -7.56 -2.24 -7.98
N TYR A 265 -6.65 -2.72 -8.84
CA TYR A 265 -6.99 -3.75 -9.81
C TYR A 265 -7.30 -5.07 -9.12
N ASP A 266 -6.58 -5.43 -8.06
CA ASP A 266 -6.91 -6.59 -7.26
C ASP A 266 -8.31 -6.49 -6.64
N LEU A 267 -8.64 -5.36 -6.01
CA LEU A 267 -9.95 -5.15 -5.38
C LEU A 267 -11.10 -5.20 -6.40
N VAL A 268 -10.89 -4.62 -7.59
CA VAL A 268 -11.88 -4.65 -8.68
C VAL A 268 -12.18 -6.07 -9.14
N GLU A 269 -11.15 -6.90 -9.37
CA GLU A 269 -11.36 -8.29 -9.78
C GLU A 269 -11.99 -9.12 -8.66
N ARG A 270 -11.55 -8.90 -7.42
CA ARG A 270 -12.00 -9.64 -6.24
C ARG A 270 -13.45 -9.37 -5.85
N ALA A 271 -13.96 -8.17 -6.11
CA ALA A 271 -15.34 -7.82 -5.82
C ALA A 271 -16.36 -8.60 -6.68
N GLN A 272 -15.94 -9.16 -7.82
CA GLN A 272 -16.78 -9.95 -8.74
C GLN A 272 -18.10 -9.26 -9.14
N ASP A 273 -18.11 -7.93 -9.19
CA ASP A 273 -19.26 -7.10 -9.50
C ASP A 273 -18.99 -6.28 -10.77
N PRO A 274 -19.56 -6.65 -11.93
CA PRO A 274 -19.34 -5.95 -13.19
C PRO A 274 -19.79 -4.48 -13.19
N GLU A 275 -20.86 -4.15 -12.47
CA GLU A 275 -21.37 -2.78 -12.39
C GLU A 275 -20.45 -1.91 -11.55
N LEU A 276 -20.05 -2.41 -10.38
CA LEU A 276 -19.08 -1.74 -9.52
C LEU A 276 -17.74 -1.58 -10.24
N LYS A 277 -17.27 -2.62 -10.94
CA LYS A 277 -16.07 -2.54 -11.79
C LYS A 277 -16.18 -1.42 -12.81
N ALA A 278 -17.28 -1.32 -13.55
CA ALA A 278 -17.48 -0.26 -14.53
C ALA A 278 -17.43 1.14 -13.89
N ARG A 279 -18.12 1.33 -12.75
CA ARG A 279 -18.14 2.59 -12.00
C ARG A 279 -16.77 2.97 -11.45
N SER A 280 -16.04 2.01 -10.88
CA SER A 280 -14.67 2.19 -10.37
C SER A 280 -13.70 2.55 -11.49
N MET A 281 -13.77 1.86 -12.64
CA MET A 281 -12.92 2.14 -13.79
C MET A 281 -13.18 3.52 -14.42
N ALA A 282 -14.42 4.00 -14.37
CA ALA A 282 -14.79 5.34 -14.85
C ALA A 282 -14.17 6.46 -14.01
N LYS A 283 -14.00 6.25 -12.70
CA LYS A 283 -13.37 7.22 -11.78
C LYS A 283 -11.88 6.95 -11.51
N ALA A 284 -11.28 5.95 -12.16
CA ALA A 284 -9.92 5.51 -11.85
C ALA A 284 -8.83 6.57 -12.05
N TYR A 285 -9.06 7.53 -12.96
CA TYR A 285 -8.11 8.60 -13.23
C TYR A 285 -7.89 9.54 -12.03
N HIS A 286 -8.78 9.57 -11.04
CA HIS A 286 -8.64 10.43 -9.86
C HIS A 286 -7.42 10.08 -8.99
N PHE A 287 -6.88 8.86 -9.09
CA PHE A 287 -5.81 8.38 -8.22
C PHE A 287 -4.58 7.84 -8.96
N PHE A 288 -4.57 7.84 -10.31
CA PHE A 288 -3.40 7.42 -11.09
C PHE A 288 -2.80 8.60 -11.84
#